data_AF-A0A7C6TSK3-F1
#
_entry.id   AF-A0A7C6TSK3-F1
#
_cell.length_a   1.000
_cell.length_b   1.000
_cell.length_c   1.000
_cell.angle_alpha   90.00
_cell.angle_beta   90.00
_cell.angle_gamma   90.00
#
_symmetry.space_group_name_H-M   'P 1'
#
loop_
_entity.id
_entity.type
_entity.pdbx_description
1 polymer ?
#
loop_
_entity_poly.entity_id
_entity_poly.type
_entity_poly.pdbx_seq_one_letter_code
_entity_poly.pdbx_strand_id
1 'polypeptide(L)'
;MITRPIRLLPIILVLLLVAVTACQTAAPAETPTEPTAEPAVTEPTEVPVSEEPTSVPEAEAETETEAEAEPVLVVLGQPFTQAELEALEQVTATEGDRTASGVSLLAVLEAAGVDATDIALVASDGYAANVTVADLTEDAVLGYSDTGTLDALLPGLPKNTWVRDVVEIREGKPVEPAEPEDEASAGEVIPLDEPLELIDAAGRTVVLEALPQRILVVGR
;
A
#
# COMPACT_ATOMS: atom_id res chain seq x y z
N MET A 1 12.74 34.99 3.14
CA MET A 1 11.60 35.55 2.39
C MET A 1 11.87 35.44 0.90
N ILE A 2 11.49 34.33 0.27
CA ILE A 2 11.41 34.19 -1.19
C ILE A 2 10.11 33.43 -1.48
N THR A 3 9.10 34.21 -1.87
CA THR A 3 7.78 33.78 -2.34
C THR A 3 7.93 33.01 -3.65
N ARG A 4 7.39 31.79 -3.75
CA ARG A 4 7.15 31.12 -5.03
C ARG A 4 5.65 30.90 -5.26
N PRO A 5 5.13 31.22 -6.46
CA PRO A 5 3.70 31.32 -6.71
C PRO A 5 3.03 29.99 -7.10
N ILE A 6 1.90 29.77 -6.43
CA ILE A 6 0.65 29.11 -6.82
C ILE A 6 0.56 28.76 -8.32
N ARG A 7 0.60 27.45 -8.65
CA ARG A 7 0.22 26.90 -9.96
C ARG A 7 -1.18 26.28 -9.88
N LEU A 8 -2.19 27.15 -9.87
CA LEU A 8 -3.62 26.83 -9.80
C LEU A 8 -4.25 26.96 -11.20
N LEU A 9 -3.83 26.14 -12.18
CA LEU A 9 -4.29 26.30 -13.58
C LEU A 9 -4.67 25.05 -14.41
N PRO A 10 -4.42 23.76 -14.07
CA PRO A 10 -4.94 22.69 -14.92
C PRO A 10 -6.33 22.15 -14.48
N ILE A 11 -6.87 22.57 -13.33
CA ILE A 11 -8.09 22.01 -12.72
C ILE A 11 -9.39 22.33 -13.51
N ILE A 12 -9.38 23.28 -14.46
CA ILE A 12 -10.60 23.76 -15.12
C ILE A 12 -10.82 23.20 -16.54
N LEU A 13 -9.84 22.54 -17.17
CA LEU A 13 -9.99 22.09 -18.57
C LEU A 13 -10.43 20.63 -18.76
N VAL A 14 -10.35 19.77 -17.74
CA VAL A 14 -10.74 18.34 -17.88
C VAL A 14 -12.23 18.10 -17.55
N LEU A 15 -12.92 19.08 -16.95
CA LEU A 15 -14.31 18.94 -16.49
C LEU A 15 -15.38 19.09 -17.59
N LEU A 16 -15.02 19.08 -18.89
CA LEU A 16 -15.96 19.40 -19.98
C LEU A 16 -15.98 18.43 -21.18
N LEU A 17 -15.43 17.20 -21.10
CA LEU A 17 -15.34 16.37 -22.31
C LEU A 17 -15.72 14.88 -22.27
N VAL A 18 -16.49 14.36 -21.31
CA VAL A 18 -17.15 13.04 -21.51
C VAL A 18 -18.54 13.00 -20.89
N ALA A 19 -19.43 13.86 -21.41
CA ALA A 19 -20.85 13.55 -21.43
C ALA A 19 -21.14 12.73 -22.70
N VAL A 20 -22.09 11.80 -22.60
CA VAL A 20 -22.69 10.97 -23.68
C VAL A 20 -21.98 9.63 -23.93
N THR A 21 -22.40 8.58 -23.21
CA THR A 21 -23.00 7.39 -23.86
C THR A 21 -23.91 6.66 -22.87
N ALA A 22 -25.21 6.88 -22.98
CA ALA A 22 -26.26 6.09 -22.35
C ALA A 22 -26.70 4.98 -23.32
N CYS A 23 -26.65 3.72 -22.90
CA CYS A 23 -27.48 2.62 -23.40
C CYS A 23 -27.31 1.43 -22.44
N GLN A 24 -28.24 1.19 -21.51
CA GLN A 24 -29.46 0.39 -21.72
C GLN A 24 -29.19 -1.12 -21.58
N THR A 25 -29.64 -1.73 -20.46
CA THR A 25 -30.42 -2.98 -20.48
C THR A 25 -30.89 -3.42 -19.09
N ALA A 26 -32.22 -3.53 -19.00
CA ALA A 26 -33.13 -4.35 -18.20
C ALA A 26 -32.77 -4.82 -16.77
N ALA A 27 -33.71 -4.50 -15.87
CA ALA A 27 -33.89 -5.05 -14.54
C ALA A 27 -34.83 -6.31 -14.58
N PRO A 28 -35.46 -6.76 -13.48
CA PRO A 28 -35.11 -8.00 -12.78
C PRO A 28 -36.28 -9.00 -12.68
N ALA A 29 -36.01 -10.26 -12.32
CA ALA A 29 -36.96 -11.16 -11.66
C ALA A 29 -36.23 -12.45 -11.32
N GLU A 30 -36.30 -12.90 -10.07
CA GLU A 30 -36.84 -14.21 -9.66
C GLU A 30 -37.14 -14.16 -8.15
N THR A 31 -38.43 -14.19 -7.83
CA THR A 31 -39.06 -14.59 -6.55
C THR A 31 -39.08 -16.13 -6.46
N PRO A 32 -39.67 -16.79 -5.44
CA PRO A 32 -39.78 -16.56 -3.98
C PRO A 32 -39.48 -17.85 -3.17
N THR A 33 -39.28 -17.78 -1.85
CA THR A 33 -39.62 -18.91 -0.94
C THR A 33 -39.80 -18.44 0.51
N GLU A 34 -41.05 -18.17 0.87
CA GLU A 34 -41.62 -18.44 2.21
C GLU A 34 -42.15 -19.90 2.21
N PRO A 35 -42.54 -20.57 3.33
CA PRO A 35 -43.02 -20.01 4.60
C PRO A 35 -42.55 -20.75 5.89
N THR A 36 -43.14 -20.37 7.03
CA THR A 36 -43.40 -21.18 8.26
C THR A 36 -42.44 -20.97 9.44
N ALA A 37 -42.79 -20.09 10.38
CA ALA A 37 -43.66 -20.42 11.53
C ALA A 37 -43.72 -19.27 12.57
N GLU A 38 -44.91 -18.69 12.73
CA GLU A 38 -45.48 -18.02 13.93
C GLU A 38 -45.56 -18.99 15.14
N PRO A 39 -45.95 -18.63 16.40
CA PRO A 39 -46.46 -17.35 16.93
C PRO A 39 -46.06 -17.00 18.41
N ALA A 40 -46.74 -15.96 18.94
CA ALA A 40 -47.07 -15.64 20.35
C ALA A 40 -46.14 -14.63 21.09
N VAL A 41 -46.47 -13.33 21.15
CA VAL A 41 -47.46 -12.64 22.03
C VAL A 41 -47.03 -12.57 23.51
N THR A 42 -46.73 -11.36 24.00
CA THR A 42 -47.42 -10.65 25.12
C THR A 42 -46.75 -9.31 25.43
N GLU A 43 -47.41 -8.19 25.10
CA GLU A 43 -47.45 -6.96 25.94
C GLU A 43 -48.44 -7.22 27.13
N PRO A 44 -48.68 -6.35 28.15
CA PRO A 44 -48.23 -4.97 28.41
C PRO A 44 -47.85 -4.71 29.91
N THR A 45 -47.84 -3.43 30.32
CA THR A 45 -48.08 -2.89 31.70
C THR A 45 -46.82 -2.67 32.55
N GLU A 46 -46.58 -1.58 33.28
CA GLU A 46 -47.01 -0.17 33.36
C GLU A 46 -46.16 0.43 34.52
N VAL A 47 -45.52 1.60 34.33
CA VAL A 47 -45.21 2.73 35.27
C VAL A 47 -44.77 2.50 36.74
N PRO A 48 -44.35 3.52 37.52
CA PRO A 48 -43.51 4.74 37.32
C PRO A 48 -42.36 4.83 38.40
N VAL A 49 -41.83 6.05 38.62
CA VAL A 49 -41.12 6.55 39.84
C VAL A 49 -39.58 6.47 39.76
N SER A 50 -38.91 7.57 39.39
CA SER A 50 -38.43 8.68 40.26
C SER A 50 -37.19 8.28 41.07
N GLU A 51 -36.07 8.96 40.81
CA GLU A 51 -35.34 9.84 41.74
C GLU A 51 -33.92 10.10 41.21
N GLU A 52 -33.69 11.33 40.70
CA GLU A 52 -32.41 12.01 40.88
C GLU A 52 -32.22 12.20 42.40
N PRO A 53 -31.05 11.86 42.95
CA PRO A 53 -29.99 12.86 42.93
C PRO A 53 -28.57 12.30 42.80
N THR A 54 -27.72 13.14 42.20
CA THR A 54 -26.36 13.43 42.68
C THR A 54 -25.46 12.24 43.00
N SER A 55 -24.57 11.94 42.06
CA SER A 55 -23.21 11.52 42.38
C SER A 55 -22.26 12.10 41.34
N VAL A 56 -21.66 13.23 41.70
CA VAL A 56 -20.36 13.64 41.15
C VAL A 56 -19.32 13.11 42.13
N PRO A 57 -18.59 12.04 41.80
CA PRO A 57 -17.16 11.95 42.05
C PRO A 57 -16.48 12.39 40.75
N GLU A 58 -15.86 13.56 40.72
CA GLU A 58 -14.48 13.72 41.16
C GLU A 58 -13.58 12.74 40.42
N ALA A 59 -13.05 13.24 39.30
CA ALA A 59 -11.82 12.85 38.64
C ALA A 59 -10.96 11.87 39.45
N GLU A 60 -11.24 10.58 39.28
CA GLU A 60 -10.22 9.56 39.47
C GLU A 60 -9.40 9.58 38.19
N ALA A 61 -8.19 10.15 38.33
CA ALA A 61 -7.14 10.02 37.36
C ALA A 61 -7.05 8.55 36.96
N GLU A 62 -7.48 8.26 35.73
CA GLU A 62 -7.17 7.04 35.02
C GLU A 62 -5.65 6.94 35.01
N THR A 63 -5.15 6.18 35.98
CA THR A 63 -3.78 5.73 35.98
C THR A 63 -3.76 4.73 34.84
N GLU A 64 -3.39 5.21 33.65
CA GLU A 64 -2.97 4.39 32.51
C GLU A 64 -2.06 3.31 33.07
N THR A 65 -2.64 2.12 33.22
CA THR A 65 -1.87 0.90 33.32
C THR A 65 -1.31 0.74 31.93
N GLU A 66 -0.13 1.33 31.73
CA GLU A 66 0.76 1.11 30.61
C GLU A 66 0.96 -0.41 30.53
N ALA A 67 0.12 -1.04 29.72
CA ALA A 67 0.24 -2.44 29.43
C ALA A 67 1.62 -2.60 28.78
N GLU A 68 2.49 -3.40 29.39
CA GLU A 68 3.64 -4.01 28.72
C GLU A 68 3.11 -4.89 27.57
N ALA A 69 2.64 -4.24 26.51
CA ALA A 69 2.25 -4.86 25.27
C ALA A 69 3.50 -4.93 24.40
N GLU A 70 3.77 -6.11 23.87
CA GLU A 70 4.90 -6.31 22.96
C GLU A 70 4.67 -5.48 21.68
N PRO A 71 5.69 -4.79 21.18
CA PRO A 71 5.56 -4.00 19.96
C PRO A 71 5.33 -4.92 18.77
N VAL A 72 4.30 -4.63 18.00
CA VAL A 72 3.97 -5.35 16.75
C VAL A 72 4.65 -4.71 15.54
N LEU A 73 4.98 -3.42 15.64
CA LEU A 73 5.62 -2.64 14.59
C LEU A 73 6.64 -1.69 15.21
N VAL A 74 7.81 -1.55 14.58
CA VAL A 74 8.79 -0.51 14.94
C VAL A 74 8.91 0.48 13.80
N VAL A 75 8.61 1.75 14.04
CA VAL A 75 8.62 2.80 13.00
C VAL A 75 9.69 3.82 13.36
N LEU A 76 10.75 3.86 12.55
CA LEU A 76 11.88 4.79 12.70
C LEU A 76 12.48 4.73 14.12
N GLY A 77 12.52 3.53 14.70
CA GLY A 77 13.00 3.28 16.06
C GLY A 77 11.97 3.52 17.17
N GLN A 78 10.73 3.90 16.85
CA GLN A 78 9.63 3.99 17.82
C GLN A 78 8.80 2.70 17.80
N PRO A 79 8.66 2.00 18.94
CA PRO A 79 7.78 0.84 19.03
C PRO A 79 6.31 1.27 19.03
N PHE A 80 5.48 0.53 18.30
CA PHE A 80 4.02 0.64 18.30
C PHE A 80 3.41 -0.71 18.66
N THR A 81 2.47 -0.68 19.60
CA THR A 81 1.64 -1.80 20.01
C THR A 81 0.41 -1.91 19.11
N GLN A 82 -0.23 -3.08 19.10
CA GLN A 82 -1.44 -3.30 18.29
C GLN A 82 -2.55 -2.29 18.65
N ALA A 83 -2.73 -2.01 19.95
CA ALA A 83 -3.76 -1.09 20.42
C ALA A 83 -3.52 0.35 19.95
N GLU A 84 -2.25 0.78 19.90
CA GLU A 84 -1.90 2.11 19.39
C GLU A 84 -2.18 2.22 17.89
N LEU A 85 -1.83 1.19 17.10
CA LEU A 85 -2.14 1.18 15.66
C LEU A 85 -3.65 1.21 15.41
N GLU A 86 -4.45 0.52 16.22
CA GLU A 86 -5.91 0.53 16.11
C GLU A 86 -6.56 1.84 16.54
N ALA A 87 -5.88 2.61 17.40
CA ALA A 87 -6.33 3.93 17.84
C ALA A 87 -6.00 5.06 16.84
N LEU A 88 -5.06 4.82 15.92
CA LEU A 88 -4.73 5.74 14.83
C LEU A 88 -5.81 5.75 13.74
N GLU A 89 -5.60 6.57 12.71
CA GLU A 89 -6.52 6.66 11.58
C GLU A 89 -6.59 5.32 10.82
N GLN A 90 -7.79 4.76 10.72
CA GLN A 90 -8.06 3.51 10.03
C GLN A 90 -8.60 3.79 8.62
N VAL A 91 -8.00 3.15 7.62
CA VAL A 91 -8.35 3.32 6.21
C VAL A 91 -8.63 1.94 5.59
N THR A 92 -9.48 1.92 4.57
CA THR A 92 -9.72 0.73 3.76
C THR A 92 -9.46 1.06 2.30
N ALA A 93 -8.53 0.35 1.68
CA ALA A 93 -8.15 0.54 0.29
C ALA A 93 -8.41 -0.73 -0.52
N THR A 94 -8.74 -0.56 -1.80
CA THR A 94 -8.94 -1.65 -2.75
C THR A 94 -8.16 -1.35 -4.02
N GLU A 95 -7.27 -2.25 -4.43
CA GLU A 95 -6.58 -2.17 -5.70
C GLU A 95 -6.54 -3.52 -6.42
N GLY A 96 -7.11 -3.54 -7.63
CA GLY A 96 -7.36 -4.78 -8.37
C GLY A 96 -8.29 -5.70 -7.58
N ASP A 97 -7.84 -6.93 -7.34
CA ASP A 97 -8.58 -7.95 -6.59
C ASP A 97 -8.22 -7.99 -5.09
N ARG A 98 -7.39 -7.04 -4.60
CA ARG A 98 -6.95 -6.99 -3.20
C ARG A 98 -7.61 -5.84 -2.47
N THR A 99 -8.23 -6.13 -1.34
CA THR A 99 -8.76 -5.15 -0.39
C THR A 99 -8.00 -5.33 0.92
N ALA A 100 -7.59 -4.24 1.55
CA ALA A 100 -6.98 -4.24 2.86
C ALA A 100 -7.60 -3.15 3.73
N SER A 101 -7.87 -3.49 5.00
CA SER A 101 -8.35 -2.56 6.02
C SER A 101 -7.38 -2.58 7.18
N GLY A 102 -6.97 -1.40 7.62
CA GLY A 102 -6.07 -1.27 8.75
C GLY A 102 -5.64 0.17 8.95
N VAL A 103 -4.45 0.36 9.53
CA VAL A 103 -3.97 1.69 9.86
C VAL A 103 -3.42 2.42 8.64
N SER A 104 -3.72 3.71 8.53
CA SER A 104 -3.12 4.59 7.52
C SER A 104 -1.61 4.66 7.72
N LEU A 105 -0.85 4.34 6.68
CA LEU A 105 0.61 4.43 6.72
C LEU A 105 1.07 5.87 6.97
N LEU A 106 0.34 6.85 6.45
CA LEU A 106 0.64 8.27 6.67
C LEU A 106 0.42 8.67 8.14
N ALA A 107 -0.67 8.21 8.76
CA ALA A 107 -0.94 8.50 10.17
C ALA A 107 0.09 7.86 11.11
N VAL A 108 0.57 6.66 10.79
CA VAL A 108 1.65 5.99 11.54
C VAL A 108 2.96 6.77 11.46
N LEU A 109 3.32 7.24 10.26
CA LEU A 109 4.53 8.05 10.07
C LEU A 109 4.44 9.40 10.80
N GLU A 110 3.28 10.05 10.76
CA GLU A 110 3.02 11.28 11.50
C GLU A 110 3.11 11.06 13.02
N ALA A 111 2.51 9.98 13.53
CA ALA A 111 2.55 9.60 14.93
C ALA A 111 3.98 9.30 15.42
N ALA A 112 4.84 8.76 14.55
CA ALA A 112 6.26 8.57 14.86
C ALA A 112 7.02 9.91 14.97
N GLY A 113 6.49 11.00 14.44
CA GLY A 113 7.05 12.35 14.58
C GLY A 113 8.38 12.56 13.86
N VAL A 114 8.68 11.75 12.84
CA VAL A 114 9.94 11.79 12.10
C VAL A 114 9.69 12.14 10.64
N ASP A 115 10.39 13.18 10.15
CA ASP A 115 10.36 13.61 8.76
C ASP A 115 11.32 12.76 7.90
N ALA A 116 10.87 11.58 7.46
CA ALA A 116 11.60 10.77 6.46
C ALA A 116 11.15 11.11 5.03
N THR A 117 12.08 11.20 4.09
CA THR A 117 11.75 11.36 2.65
C THR A 117 11.50 10.01 1.98
N ASP A 118 12.29 9.01 2.36
CA ASP A 118 12.22 7.64 1.88
C ASP A 118 12.11 6.73 3.10
N ILE A 119 11.28 5.69 2.99
CA ILE A 119 11.10 4.67 4.01
C ILE A 119 11.31 3.28 3.42
N ALA A 120 11.84 2.37 4.22
CA ALA A 120 11.91 0.96 3.89
C ALA A 120 10.93 0.19 4.78
N LEU A 121 9.98 -0.49 4.16
CA LEU A 121 9.10 -1.46 4.80
C LEU A 121 9.85 -2.79 4.89
N VAL A 122 9.96 -3.35 6.09
CA VAL A 122 10.71 -4.59 6.35
C VAL A 122 9.77 -5.65 6.92
N ALA A 123 9.78 -6.82 6.29
CA ALA A 123 9.02 -7.98 6.69
C ALA A 123 9.75 -8.83 7.74
N SER A 124 9.00 -9.68 8.44
CA SER A 124 9.54 -10.65 9.41
C SER A 124 10.53 -11.65 8.80
N ASP A 125 10.42 -11.93 7.50
CA ASP A 125 11.30 -12.84 6.74
C ASP A 125 12.60 -12.17 6.24
N GLY A 126 12.75 -10.87 6.48
CA GLY A 126 13.89 -10.05 6.05
C GLY A 126 13.74 -9.44 4.66
N TYR A 127 12.62 -9.65 3.97
CA TYR A 127 12.30 -8.89 2.75
C TYR A 127 12.12 -7.41 3.09
N ALA A 128 12.63 -6.53 2.22
CA ALA A 128 12.45 -5.10 2.39
C ALA A 128 12.17 -4.43 1.04
N ALA A 129 11.24 -3.48 1.05
CA ALA A 129 10.96 -2.64 -0.11
C ALA A 129 11.05 -1.17 0.26
N ASN A 130 11.56 -0.37 -0.67
CA ASN A 130 11.80 1.04 -0.49
C ASN A 130 10.67 1.86 -1.12
N VAL A 131 10.23 2.92 -0.43
CA VAL A 131 9.08 3.72 -0.80
C VAL A 131 9.37 5.19 -0.51
N THR A 132 9.19 6.05 -1.50
CA THR A 132 9.21 7.51 -1.30
C THR A 132 7.92 7.93 -0.58
N VAL A 133 8.03 8.70 0.51
CA VAL A 133 6.86 9.18 1.26
C VAL A 133 5.99 10.10 0.41
N ALA A 134 6.59 10.84 -0.53
CA ALA A 134 5.87 11.74 -1.44
C ALA A 134 4.98 11.00 -2.47
N ASP A 135 5.26 9.71 -2.74
CA ASP A 135 4.49 8.90 -3.68
C ASP A 135 3.35 8.14 -2.98
N LEU A 136 3.27 8.20 -1.64
CA LEU A 136 2.19 7.60 -0.88
C LEU A 136 0.89 8.38 -1.08
N THR A 137 -0.19 7.62 -1.26
CA THR A 137 -1.56 8.16 -1.32
C THR A 137 -2.21 8.11 0.06
N GLU A 138 -3.33 8.82 0.22
CA GLU A 138 -4.15 8.75 1.44
C GLU A 138 -4.72 7.35 1.70
N ASP A 139 -4.82 6.53 0.65
CA ASP A 139 -5.26 5.13 0.69
C ASP A 139 -4.14 4.14 1.04
N ALA A 140 -2.91 4.61 1.29
CA ALA A 140 -1.81 3.74 1.69
C ALA A 140 -2.08 3.14 3.09
N VAL A 141 -2.24 1.81 3.16
CA VAL A 141 -2.72 1.13 4.36
C VAL A 141 -1.79 -0.01 4.76
N LEU A 142 -1.55 -0.15 6.07
CA LEU A 142 -1.03 -1.36 6.69
C LEU A 142 -2.23 -2.18 7.18
N GLY A 143 -2.65 -3.12 6.34
CA GLY A 143 -3.84 -3.93 6.59
C GLY A 143 -3.58 -5.00 7.65
N TYR A 144 -4.57 -5.21 8.52
CA TYR A 144 -4.54 -6.33 9.44
C TYR A 144 -4.88 -7.61 8.69
N SER A 145 -3.95 -8.55 8.66
CA SER A 145 -4.19 -9.88 8.11
C SER A 145 -4.88 -10.80 9.12
N ASP A 146 -5.48 -11.88 8.63
CA ASP A 146 -6.10 -12.92 9.48
C ASP A 146 -5.12 -13.58 10.46
N THR A 147 -3.81 -13.48 10.18
CA THR A 147 -2.73 -14.03 11.01
C THR A 147 -2.22 -13.05 12.07
N GLY A 148 -2.82 -11.86 12.19
CA GLY A 148 -2.36 -10.82 13.13
C GLY A 148 -1.08 -10.11 12.68
N THR A 149 -0.70 -10.27 11.41
CA THR A 149 0.45 -9.59 10.79
C THR A 149 -0.01 -8.37 10.01
N LEU A 150 0.89 -7.43 9.71
CA LEU A 150 0.60 -6.23 8.95
C LEU A 150 0.98 -6.40 7.47
N ASP A 151 0.02 -6.27 6.56
CA ASP A 151 0.26 -6.36 5.12
C ASP A 151 0.11 -4.98 4.49
N ALA A 152 1.17 -4.49 3.84
CA ALA A 152 1.11 -3.22 3.11
C ALA A 152 0.29 -3.37 1.83
N LEU A 153 -0.63 -2.44 1.62
CA LEU A 153 -1.30 -2.18 0.35
C LEU A 153 -1.07 -0.70 0.02
N LEU A 154 -0.32 -0.45 -1.05
CA LEU A 154 0.12 0.90 -1.42
C LEU A 154 -0.42 1.26 -2.80
N PRO A 155 -1.63 1.83 -2.88
CA PRO A 155 -2.26 2.11 -4.16
C PRO A 155 -1.42 3.02 -5.06
N GLY A 156 -1.34 2.69 -6.35
CA GLY A 156 -0.56 3.45 -7.33
C GLY A 156 0.96 3.19 -7.31
N LEU A 157 1.47 2.40 -6.36
CA LEU A 157 2.86 1.93 -6.33
C LEU A 157 3.00 0.51 -6.91
N PRO A 158 4.19 0.13 -7.42
CA PRO A 158 4.39 -1.19 -8.00
C PRO A 158 4.21 -2.29 -6.95
N LYS A 159 3.60 -3.42 -7.32
CA LYS A 159 3.20 -4.50 -6.39
C LYS A 159 4.36 -5.12 -5.59
N ASN A 160 5.60 -4.97 -6.05
CA ASN A 160 6.80 -5.42 -5.31
C ASN A 160 7.07 -4.58 -4.05
N THR A 161 6.49 -3.38 -3.92
CA THR A 161 6.58 -2.57 -2.70
C THR A 161 5.54 -2.94 -1.65
N TRP A 162 4.57 -3.78 -1.99
CA TRP A 162 3.49 -4.22 -1.09
C TRP A 162 4.00 -5.36 -0.19
N VAL A 163 4.85 -4.97 0.76
CA VAL A 163 5.47 -5.87 1.72
C VAL A 163 4.40 -6.54 2.58
N ARG A 164 4.53 -7.86 2.76
CA ARG A 164 3.68 -8.63 3.66
C ARG A 164 4.39 -8.85 4.98
N ASP A 165 3.61 -9.03 6.04
CA ASP A 165 4.13 -9.28 7.39
C ASP A 165 5.19 -8.25 7.84
N VAL A 166 4.84 -6.97 7.69
CA VAL A 166 5.65 -5.80 8.05
C VAL A 166 5.81 -5.74 9.57
N VAL A 167 7.07 -5.73 10.02
CA VAL A 167 7.45 -5.65 11.44
C VAL A 167 8.27 -4.41 11.75
N GLU A 168 8.88 -3.80 10.74
CA GLU A 168 9.70 -2.59 10.91
C GLU A 168 9.54 -1.66 9.70
N ILE A 169 9.49 -0.36 9.98
CA ILE A 169 9.62 0.72 9.02
C ILE A 169 10.85 1.52 9.44
N ARG A 170 11.81 1.68 8.54
CA ARG A 170 13.03 2.43 8.82
C ARG A 170 13.32 3.44 7.73
N GLU A 171 14.34 4.26 7.93
CA GLU A 171 14.79 5.18 6.88
C GLU A 171 15.16 4.39 5.62
N GLY A 172 14.55 4.79 4.51
CA GLY A 172 14.82 4.24 3.19
C GLY A 172 16.15 4.75 2.67
N LYS A 173 16.75 3.96 1.78
CA LYS A 173 17.75 4.52 0.87
C LYS A 173 17.02 5.56 0.00
N PRO A 174 17.60 6.70 -0.38
CA PRO A 174 17.00 7.51 -1.43
C PRO A 174 16.68 6.62 -2.62
N VAL A 175 15.40 6.54 -3.00
CA VAL A 175 15.03 5.86 -4.24
C VAL A 175 15.63 6.72 -5.35
N GLU A 176 16.81 6.35 -5.84
CA GLU A 176 17.27 6.89 -7.12
C GLU A 176 16.12 6.63 -8.09
N PRO A 177 15.60 7.67 -8.77
CA PRO A 177 14.44 7.52 -9.64
C PRO A 177 14.66 6.29 -10.47
N ALA A 178 13.81 5.27 -10.28
CA ALA A 178 13.87 4.09 -11.09
C ALA A 178 13.76 4.60 -12.52
N GLU A 179 14.87 4.56 -13.26
CA GLU A 179 14.79 4.56 -14.70
C GLU A 179 13.72 3.53 -15.01
N PRO A 180 12.70 3.89 -15.83
CA PRO A 180 11.58 3.00 -16.08
C PRO A 180 12.16 1.62 -16.36
N GLU A 181 11.60 0.60 -15.70
CA GLU A 181 11.94 -0.79 -15.95
C GLU A 181 11.40 -1.10 -17.37
N ASP A 182 12.08 -0.52 -18.35
CA ASP A 182 12.05 -0.87 -19.75
C ASP A 182 12.54 -2.31 -19.74
N GLU A 183 11.59 -3.20 -20.00
CA GLU A 183 11.76 -4.39 -20.81
C GLU A 183 13.18 -4.96 -20.82
N ALA A 184 13.32 -6.14 -20.22
CA ALA A 184 14.44 -7.04 -20.43
C ALA A 184 15.18 -6.81 -21.78
N SER A 185 16.47 -6.48 -21.68
CA SER A 185 17.48 -6.43 -22.75
C SER A 185 17.57 -5.16 -23.61
N ALA A 186 18.09 -4.08 -23.03
CA ALA A 186 18.99 -3.17 -23.75
C ALA A 186 20.42 -3.40 -23.24
N GLY A 187 21.06 -4.46 -23.73
CA GLY A 187 22.41 -4.87 -23.34
C GLY A 187 23.44 -3.81 -23.71
N GLU A 188 24.22 -3.39 -22.71
CA GLU A 188 25.42 -2.60 -22.93
C GLU A 188 26.35 -3.37 -23.89
N VAL A 189 26.66 -2.71 -25.01
CA VAL A 189 27.64 -3.21 -25.97
C VAL A 189 29.01 -3.03 -25.33
N ILE A 190 29.57 -4.11 -24.78
CA ILE A 190 30.91 -4.08 -24.21
C ILE A 190 31.89 -3.81 -25.37
N PRO A 191 32.57 -2.66 -25.41
CA PRO A 191 33.58 -2.40 -26.42
C PRO A 191 34.70 -3.42 -26.26
N LEU A 192 35.14 -4.01 -27.37
CA LEU A 192 36.31 -4.86 -27.38
C LEU A 192 37.55 -3.97 -27.52
N ASP A 193 38.56 -4.18 -26.67
CA ASP A 193 39.86 -3.52 -26.83
C ASP A 193 40.58 -3.93 -28.13
N GLU A 194 40.28 -5.13 -28.66
CA GLU A 194 40.77 -5.66 -29.93
C GLU A 194 39.66 -6.39 -30.70
N PRO A 195 39.53 -6.22 -32.04
CA PRO A 195 38.47 -6.83 -32.82
C PRO A 195 38.58 -8.37 -32.82
N LEU A 196 37.47 -9.06 -32.56
CA LEU A 196 37.41 -10.52 -32.50
C LEU A 196 37.15 -11.12 -33.89
N GLU A 197 38.02 -12.02 -34.35
CA GLU A 197 37.83 -12.76 -35.60
C GLU A 197 37.23 -14.15 -35.32
N LEU A 198 36.04 -14.41 -35.86
CA LEU A 198 35.34 -15.70 -35.79
C LEU A 198 35.42 -16.38 -37.16
N ILE A 199 35.86 -17.64 -37.18
CA ILE A 199 35.89 -18.46 -38.40
C ILE A 199 34.83 -19.55 -38.27
N ASP A 200 33.88 -19.59 -39.20
CA ASP A 200 32.85 -20.64 -39.21
C ASP A 200 33.39 -21.99 -39.74
N ALA A 201 32.57 -23.03 -39.61
CA ALA A 201 32.91 -24.38 -40.09
C ALA A 201 33.06 -24.46 -41.64
N ALA A 202 32.60 -23.46 -42.38
CA ALA A 202 32.77 -23.33 -43.83
C ALA A 202 34.01 -22.50 -44.21
N GLY A 203 34.81 -22.06 -43.23
CA GLY A 203 36.03 -21.26 -43.43
C GLY A 203 35.78 -19.78 -43.68
N ARG A 204 34.60 -19.26 -43.34
CA ARG A 204 34.25 -17.85 -43.49
C ARG A 204 34.63 -17.07 -42.24
N THR A 205 35.38 -15.98 -42.40
CA THR A 205 35.77 -15.09 -41.31
C THR A 205 34.76 -13.96 -41.11
N VAL A 206 34.39 -13.71 -39.85
CA VAL A 206 33.57 -12.58 -39.39
C VAL A 206 34.38 -11.82 -38.35
N VAL A 207 34.59 -10.52 -38.58
CA VAL A 207 35.27 -9.63 -37.63
C VAL A 207 34.20 -8.91 -36.81
N LEU A 208 34.32 -8.98 -35.49
CA LEU A 208 33.44 -8.29 -34.54
C LEU A 208 34.22 -7.17 -33.87
N GLU A 209 33.76 -5.93 -34.06
CA GLU A 209 34.33 -4.75 -33.41
C GLU A 209 33.78 -4.53 -31.99
N ALA A 210 32.72 -5.25 -31.62
CA ALA A 210 32.17 -5.30 -30.27
C ALA A 210 31.47 -6.65 -30.02
N LEU A 211 31.34 -7.06 -28.75
CA LEU A 211 30.68 -8.33 -28.40
C LEU A 211 29.16 -8.19 -28.48
N PRO A 212 28.48 -8.90 -29.40
CA PRO A 212 27.04 -8.98 -29.39
C PRO A 212 26.57 -9.89 -28.24
N GLN A 213 25.41 -9.58 -27.67
CA GLN A 213 24.82 -10.34 -26.56
C GLN A 213 24.47 -11.80 -26.92
N ARG A 214 24.28 -12.11 -28.21
CA ARG A 214 23.98 -13.46 -28.67
C ARG A 214 24.63 -13.74 -30.02
N ILE A 215 25.37 -14.85 -30.09
CA ILE A 215 25.93 -15.39 -31.33
C ILE A 215 25.19 -16.69 -31.66
N LEU A 216 24.48 -16.72 -32.80
CA LEU A 216 23.85 -17.93 -33.32
C LEU A 216 24.72 -18.53 -34.42
N VAL A 217 25.36 -19.66 -34.12
CA VAL A 217 26.10 -20.43 -35.12
C VAL A 217 25.13 -21.43 -35.75
N VAL A 218 24.69 -21.14 -36.98
CA VAL A 218 23.81 -22.05 -37.72
C VAL A 218 24.68 -23.15 -38.33
N GLY A 219 24.76 -24.29 -37.65
CA GLY A 219 25.36 -25.51 -38.20
C GLY A 219 24.47 -26.11 -39.30
N ARG A 220 25.09 -26.64 -40.36
CA ARG A 220 24.41 -27.47 -41.36
C ARG A 220 24.67 -28.94 -41.07
#